data_AF-A0A517PEZ3-F1
#
_entry.id   AF-A0A517PEZ3-F1
#
_cell.length_a   1.000
_cell.length_b   1.000
_cell.length_c   1.000
_cell.angle_alpha   90.00
_cell.angle_beta   90.00
_cell.angle_gamma   90.00
#
_symmetry.space_group_name_H-M   'P 1'
#
loop_
_entity.id
_entity.type
_entity.pdbx_description
1 polymer ?
#
loop_
_entity_poly.entity_id
_entity_poly.type
_entity_poly.pdbx_seq_one_letter_code
_entity_poly.pdbx_strand_id
1 'polypeptide(L)'
;MAITEAPFSREQELQDWVYENATVFFGDCLLIPGFRITTPSGKHGVPDGFAFNFQSRTWWILECELLGHGVWPHIAEQITRFVVAGRNAGTLRQLRDKLFEAVEEGGRQVEVASALGAAPTRLFQKLELFIESVAPSIAICIDEVNQDLEDFCDALDVPTEIYRVKKFLVNGSAEYYSPDKNAPVVATTPEESSGTGVFDAVEQLGGGEMISRKLKCYALEDGRVVKVQQSKLHERQQVYWYGISPASYVAAKGVGCADFVFIMGDDGFVDVPLAVVDRYIETAYVTNNADGAVRHHHVHISPPPGVTLKGYGNAADVDVSDAFSTWN
;
A
#
# COMPACT_ATOMS: atom_id res chain seq x y z
N MET A 1 11.95 16.25 42.26
CA MET A 1 11.69 14.94 41.65
C MET A 1 12.89 14.62 40.79
N ALA A 2 13.62 13.54 41.08
CA ALA A 2 14.78 13.17 40.26
C ALA A 2 14.25 12.37 39.05
N ILE A 3 14.54 12.87 37.86
CA ILE A 3 14.22 12.23 36.59
C ILE A 3 15.55 12.05 35.88
N THR A 4 15.89 10.81 35.53
CA THR A 4 17.12 10.49 34.80
C THR A 4 16.78 9.60 33.61
N GLU A 5 17.27 9.93 32.42
CA GLU A 5 17.18 9.07 31.25
C GLU A 5 17.92 7.75 31.53
N ALA A 6 17.33 6.64 31.08
CA ALA A 6 17.90 5.31 31.24
C ALA A 6 17.77 4.53 29.93
N PRO A 7 18.75 3.68 29.58
CA PRO A 7 18.66 2.84 28.40
C PRO A 7 17.64 1.73 28.59
N PHE A 8 17.06 1.27 27.48
CA PHE A 8 16.31 0.03 27.44
C PHE A 8 17.25 -1.14 27.75
N SER A 9 16.75 -2.10 28.54
CA SER A 9 17.54 -3.26 28.90
C SER A 9 17.49 -4.36 27.84
N ARG A 10 16.38 -4.41 27.08
CA ARG A 10 16.09 -5.34 25.99
C ARG A 10 15.08 -4.71 25.04
N GLU A 11 15.05 -5.16 23.78
CA GLU A 11 14.01 -4.78 22.81
C GLU A 11 12.61 -5.17 23.28
N GLN A 12 12.46 -6.33 23.94
CA GLN A 12 11.17 -6.78 24.47
C GLN A 12 10.52 -5.73 25.38
N GLU A 13 11.31 -4.99 26.16
CA GLU A 13 10.82 -3.92 27.03
C GLU A 13 10.19 -2.78 26.22
N LEU A 14 10.80 -2.41 25.10
CA LEU A 14 10.27 -1.42 24.16
C LEU A 14 9.03 -1.96 23.45
N GLN A 15 9.09 -3.20 22.97
CA GLN A 15 8.00 -3.86 22.25
C GLN A 15 6.74 -3.97 23.12
N ASP A 16 6.86 -4.45 24.37
CA ASP A 16 5.74 -4.59 25.29
C ASP A 16 5.05 -3.23 25.51
N TRP A 17 5.84 -2.17 25.72
CA TRP A 17 5.29 -0.84 25.89
C TRP A 17 4.63 -0.28 24.63
N VAL A 18 5.24 -0.48 23.46
CA VAL A 18 4.64 -0.09 22.17
C VAL A 18 3.31 -0.80 21.97
N TYR A 19 3.19 -2.07 22.34
CA TYR A 19 1.97 -2.86 22.16
C TYR A 19 0.85 -2.37 23.07
N GLU A 20 1.16 -2.07 24.33
CA GLU A 20 0.23 -1.48 25.28
C GLU A 20 -0.27 -0.09 24.84
N ASN A 21 0.52 0.63 24.03
CA ASN A 21 0.24 2.00 23.60
C ASN A 21 0.04 2.13 22.08
N ALA A 22 -0.20 1.02 21.37
CA ALA A 22 -0.21 1.01 19.91
C ALA A 22 -1.26 1.93 19.31
N THR A 23 -2.40 2.09 19.98
CA THR A 23 -3.48 2.96 19.52
C THR A 23 -3.09 4.44 19.53
N VAL A 24 -2.07 4.81 20.30
CA VAL A 24 -1.53 6.17 20.35
C VAL A 24 -0.69 6.47 19.10
N PHE A 25 -0.02 5.46 18.54
CA PHE A 25 0.82 5.58 17.34
C PHE A 25 0.02 5.37 16.05
N PHE A 26 -0.85 4.36 16.03
CA PHE A 26 -1.49 3.87 14.81
C PHE A 26 -3.02 4.14 14.74
N GLY A 27 -3.56 4.87 15.73
CA GLY A 27 -5.00 5.14 15.85
C GLY A 27 -5.79 3.92 16.33
N ASP A 28 -7.08 3.83 16.02
CA ASP A 28 -7.87 2.62 16.30
C ASP A 28 -7.42 1.47 15.40
N CYS A 29 -6.34 0.80 15.81
CA CYS A 29 -5.73 -0.28 15.09
C CYS A 29 -6.05 -1.64 15.71
N LEU A 30 -6.10 -2.66 14.87
CA LEU A 30 -6.00 -4.05 15.29
C LEU A 30 -4.54 -4.48 15.23
N LEU A 31 -3.99 -4.96 16.35
CA LEU A 31 -2.65 -5.54 16.41
C LEU A 31 -2.70 -7.05 16.24
N ILE A 32 -1.74 -7.57 15.48
CA ILE A 32 -1.48 -9.01 15.36
C ILE A 32 -0.02 -9.28 15.73
N PRO A 33 0.24 -10.27 16.61
CA PRO A 33 1.61 -10.70 16.90
C PRO A 33 2.36 -11.14 15.65
N GLY A 34 3.67 -10.93 15.67
CA GLY A 34 4.60 -11.32 14.64
C GLY A 34 4.51 -12.80 14.30
N PHE A 35 4.62 -13.11 13.02
CA PHE A 35 4.76 -14.48 12.53
C PHE A 35 5.75 -14.53 11.38
N ARG A 36 6.21 -15.74 11.05
CA ARG A 36 7.21 -15.92 10.00
C ARG A 36 6.69 -15.42 8.65
N ILE A 37 7.40 -14.45 8.09
CA ILE A 37 7.21 -14.00 6.71
C ILE A 37 8.39 -14.42 5.85
N THR A 38 8.14 -14.68 4.57
CA THR A 38 9.12 -15.29 3.66
C THR A 38 9.24 -14.47 2.38
N THR A 39 10.46 -14.19 1.96
CA THR A 39 10.74 -13.57 0.66
C THR A 39 10.47 -14.53 -0.49
N PRO A 40 10.31 -14.07 -1.74
CA PRO A 40 10.21 -14.96 -2.90
C PRO A 40 11.42 -15.89 -3.07
N SER A 41 12.59 -15.51 -2.56
CA SER A 41 13.82 -16.31 -2.57
C SER A 41 13.93 -17.31 -1.41
N GLY A 42 12.93 -17.38 -0.53
CA GLY A 42 12.89 -18.33 0.60
C GLY A 42 13.63 -17.87 1.86
N LYS A 43 14.18 -16.65 1.90
CA LYS A 43 14.67 -16.05 3.14
C LYS A 43 13.49 -15.71 4.03
N HIS A 44 13.64 -15.82 5.33
CA HIS A 44 12.56 -15.56 6.27
C HIS A 44 13.01 -14.67 7.43
N GLY A 45 12.04 -14.03 8.06
CA GLY A 45 12.18 -13.24 9.27
C GLY A 45 10.84 -13.25 10.03
N VAL A 46 10.86 -12.76 11.26
CA VAL A 46 9.67 -12.59 12.09
C VAL A 46 9.70 -11.12 12.50
N PRO A 47 8.86 -10.25 11.92
CA PRO A 47 8.68 -8.92 12.48
C PRO A 47 8.06 -9.04 13.86
N ASP A 48 8.17 -8.01 14.68
CA ASP A 48 7.53 -8.01 15.99
C ASP A 48 6.01 -8.17 15.87
N GLY A 49 5.40 -7.50 14.90
CA GLY A 49 3.97 -7.57 14.66
C GLY A 49 3.46 -6.80 13.46
N PHE A 50 2.14 -6.67 13.41
CA PHE A 50 1.42 -5.96 12.37
C PHE A 50 0.32 -5.11 13.00
N ALA A 51 0.16 -3.89 12.50
CA ALA A 51 -0.95 -3.01 12.89
C ALA A 51 -1.85 -2.75 11.68
N PHE A 52 -3.16 -2.77 11.88
CA PHE A 52 -4.15 -2.52 10.83
C PHE A 52 -5.12 -1.45 11.28
N ASN A 53 -5.17 -0.32 10.58
CA ASN A 53 -6.18 0.69 10.78
C ASN A 53 -7.12 0.71 9.57
N PHE A 54 -8.34 0.21 9.78
CA PHE A 54 -9.33 0.07 8.71
C PHE A 54 -10.00 1.38 8.34
N GLN A 55 -10.00 2.37 9.24
CA GLN A 55 -10.58 3.70 8.98
C GLN A 55 -9.68 4.50 8.04
N SER A 56 -8.37 4.53 8.33
CA SER A 56 -7.37 5.14 7.43
C SER A 56 -6.98 4.24 6.27
N ARG A 57 -7.39 2.97 6.30
CA ARG A 57 -7.01 1.92 5.33
C ARG A 57 -5.50 1.84 5.15
N THR A 58 -4.79 1.84 6.27
CA THR A 58 -3.34 1.67 6.32
C THR A 58 -3.01 0.47 7.19
N TRP A 59 -1.89 -0.17 6.88
CA TRP A 59 -1.36 -1.23 7.71
C TRP A 59 0.16 -1.17 7.72
N TRP A 60 0.71 -1.61 8.84
CA TRP A 60 2.14 -1.51 9.13
C TRP A 60 2.71 -2.88 9.44
N ILE A 61 3.95 -3.10 8.99
CA ILE A 61 4.84 -4.10 9.59
C ILE A 61 5.61 -3.38 10.69
N LEU A 62 5.50 -3.88 11.93
CA LEU A 62 6.09 -3.29 13.12
C LEU A 62 7.43 -3.97 13.42
N GLU A 63 8.45 -3.17 13.71
CA GLU A 63 9.71 -3.62 14.29
C GLU A 63 10.14 -2.67 15.41
N CYS A 64 10.50 -3.21 16.57
CA CYS A 64 11.05 -2.52 17.72
C CYS A 64 12.54 -2.84 17.84
N GLU A 65 13.39 -1.83 17.71
CA GLU A 65 14.85 -2.00 17.67
C GLU A 65 15.53 -1.05 18.64
N LEU A 66 16.79 -1.35 18.96
CA LEU A 66 17.68 -0.42 19.66
C LEU A 66 18.75 0.08 18.70
N LEU A 67 18.97 1.40 18.65
CA LEU A 67 19.94 1.99 17.72
C LEU A 67 21.36 1.41 17.93
N GLY A 68 21.66 0.97 19.15
CA GLY A 68 22.91 0.31 19.52
C GLY A 68 23.22 -0.99 18.76
N HIS A 69 22.23 -1.63 18.13
CA HIS A 69 22.43 -2.81 17.27
C HIS A 69 23.07 -2.47 15.92
N GLY A 70 23.01 -1.19 15.53
CA GLY A 70 23.60 -0.67 14.31
C GLY A 70 22.65 -0.72 13.12
N VAL A 71 22.51 0.43 12.45
CA VAL A 71 21.59 0.62 11.33
C VAL A 71 21.89 -0.34 10.18
N TRP A 72 23.09 -0.26 9.58
CA TRP A 72 23.45 -1.05 8.41
C TRP A 72 23.62 -2.56 8.65
N PRO A 73 24.29 -3.01 9.72
CA PRO A 73 24.54 -4.44 9.93
C PRO A 73 23.33 -5.22 10.46
N HIS A 74 22.32 -4.54 11.03
CA HIS A 74 21.18 -5.21 11.66
C HIS A 74 19.84 -4.70 11.14
N ILE A 75 19.46 -3.47 11.51
CA ILE A 75 18.14 -2.88 11.24
C ILE A 75 17.83 -2.92 9.74
N ALA A 76 18.77 -2.48 8.90
CA ALA A 76 18.59 -2.45 7.45
C ALA A 76 18.36 -3.84 6.85
N GLU A 77 19.03 -4.87 7.37
CA GLU A 77 18.86 -6.26 6.90
C GLU A 77 17.47 -6.81 7.25
N GLN A 78 16.98 -6.55 8.47
CA GLN A 78 15.63 -6.94 8.90
C GLN A 78 14.56 -6.23 8.09
N ILE A 79 14.58 -4.89 8.08
CA ILE A 79 13.55 -4.08 7.43
C ILE A 79 13.49 -4.40 5.92
N THR A 80 14.64 -4.47 5.23
CA THR A 80 14.65 -4.82 3.80
C THR A 80 14.03 -6.20 3.54
N ARG A 81 14.26 -7.17 4.42
CA ARG A 81 13.66 -8.50 4.30
C ARG A 81 12.15 -8.45 4.47
N PHE A 82 11.66 -7.66 5.41
CA PHE A 82 10.22 -7.50 5.64
C PHE A 82 9.53 -6.80 4.47
N VAL A 83 10.14 -5.75 3.90
CA VAL A 83 9.64 -5.10 2.69
C VAL A 83 9.49 -6.10 1.54
N VAL A 84 10.52 -6.92 1.31
CA VAL A 84 10.48 -7.94 0.26
C VAL A 84 9.47 -9.05 0.56
N ALA A 85 9.38 -9.49 1.82
CA ALA A 85 8.43 -10.52 2.24
C ALA A 85 6.97 -10.04 2.24
N GLY A 86 6.70 -8.78 2.57
CA GLY A 86 5.38 -8.14 2.49
C GLY A 86 4.85 -8.02 1.04
N ARG A 87 5.70 -8.27 0.04
CA ARG A 87 5.31 -8.37 -1.38
C ARG A 87 5.11 -9.81 -1.85
N ASN A 88 5.39 -10.81 -1.00
CA ASN A 88 5.19 -12.21 -1.35
C ASN A 88 3.71 -12.59 -1.18
N ALA A 89 3.08 -13.11 -2.24
CA ALA A 89 1.70 -13.60 -2.19
C ALA A 89 1.47 -14.66 -1.10
N GLY A 90 2.46 -15.52 -0.83
CA GLY A 90 2.37 -16.51 0.24
C GLY A 90 2.36 -15.90 1.64
N THR A 91 3.06 -14.78 1.84
CA THR A 91 3.04 -14.02 3.11
C THR A 91 1.74 -13.25 3.24
N LEU A 92 1.28 -12.58 2.18
CA LEU A 92 0.02 -11.83 2.22
C LEU A 92 -1.18 -12.73 2.51
N ARG A 93 -1.20 -13.95 1.95
CA ARG A 93 -2.25 -14.94 2.25
C ARG A 93 -2.27 -15.32 3.74
N GLN A 94 -1.09 -15.60 4.31
CA GLN A 94 -0.98 -15.89 5.74
C GLN A 94 -1.41 -14.69 6.60
N LEU A 95 -1.06 -13.47 6.17
CA LEU A 95 -1.46 -12.25 6.85
C LEU A 95 -2.98 -12.06 6.82
N ARG A 96 -3.62 -12.29 5.67
CA ARG A 96 -5.08 -12.26 5.51
C ARG A 96 -5.77 -13.26 6.43
N ASP A 97 -5.29 -14.50 6.45
CA ASP A 97 -5.89 -15.56 7.27
C ASP A 97 -5.80 -15.20 8.76
N LYS A 98 -4.62 -14.76 9.22
CA LYS A 98 -4.43 -14.30 10.60
C LYS A 98 -5.21 -13.05 10.96
N LEU A 99 -5.35 -12.12 10.01
CA LEU A 99 -6.16 -10.92 10.20
C LEU A 99 -7.63 -11.28 10.36
N PHE A 100 -8.14 -12.18 9.53
CA PHE A 100 -9.50 -12.67 9.65
C PHE A 100 -9.72 -13.39 10.99
N GLU A 101 -8.82 -14.30 11.39
CA GLU A 101 -8.84 -14.96 12.70
C GLU A 101 -8.90 -13.94 13.85
N ALA A 102 -8.02 -12.94 13.85
CA ALA A 102 -7.98 -11.90 14.88
C ALA A 102 -9.25 -11.05 14.93
N VAL A 103 -9.84 -10.73 13.78
CA VAL A 103 -11.11 -10.01 13.69
C VAL A 103 -12.26 -10.86 14.22
N GLU A 104 -12.26 -12.17 13.94
CA GLU A 104 -13.27 -13.10 14.42
C GLU A 104 -13.20 -13.31 15.94
N GLU A 105 -12.01 -13.60 16.46
CA GLU A 105 -11.76 -13.79 17.91
C GLU A 105 -12.08 -12.53 18.71
N GLY A 106 -11.80 -11.36 18.14
CA GLY A 106 -12.13 -10.06 18.74
C GLY A 106 -13.60 -9.65 18.63
N GLY A 107 -14.43 -10.37 17.88
CA GLY A 107 -15.83 -9.99 17.64
C GLY A 107 -16.00 -8.68 16.85
N ARG A 108 -14.99 -8.27 16.07
CA ARG A 108 -14.95 -6.99 15.35
C ARG A 108 -15.47 -7.08 13.91
N GLN A 109 -16.12 -8.18 13.51
CA GLN A 109 -16.50 -8.43 12.12
C GLN A 109 -17.38 -7.32 11.53
N VAL A 110 -18.39 -6.86 12.28
CA VAL A 110 -19.32 -5.81 11.83
C VAL A 110 -18.63 -4.46 11.71
N GLU A 111 -17.80 -4.13 12.70
CA GLU A 111 -17.04 -2.88 12.74
C GLU A 111 -16.06 -2.78 11.57
N VAL A 112 -15.25 -3.83 11.37
CA VAL A 112 -14.24 -3.90 10.30
C VAL A 112 -14.90 -3.94 8.93
N ALA A 113 -15.98 -4.71 8.77
CA ALA A 113 -16.74 -4.72 7.53
C ALA A 113 -17.29 -3.32 7.22
N SER A 114 -17.86 -2.62 8.22
CA SER A 114 -18.35 -1.25 8.05
C SER A 114 -17.23 -0.29 7.66
N ALA A 115 -16.06 -0.35 8.30
CA ALA A 115 -14.91 0.50 8.00
C ALA A 115 -14.39 0.29 6.56
N LEU A 116 -14.47 -0.95 6.07
CA LEU A 116 -14.11 -1.33 4.71
C LEU A 116 -15.25 -1.16 3.70
N GLY A 117 -16.39 -0.57 4.08
CA GLY A 117 -17.52 -0.34 3.16
C GLY A 117 -18.23 -1.63 2.73
N ALA A 118 -18.22 -2.66 3.55
CA ALA A 118 -18.65 -4.01 3.22
C ALA A 118 -19.79 -4.55 4.11
N ALA A 119 -20.56 -5.49 3.56
CA ALA A 119 -21.38 -6.36 4.38
C ALA A 119 -20.50 -7.38 5.13
N PRO A 120 -20.84 -7.80 6.37
CA PRO A 120 -20.06 -8.77 7.13
C PRO A 120 -19.85 -10.12 6.42
N THR A 121 -20.79 -10.53 5.57
CA THR A 121 -20.68 -11.75 4.75
C THR A 121 -19.56 -11.71 3.70
N ARG A 122 -19.06 -10.51 3.37
CA ARG A 122 -17.97 -10.28 2.40
C ARG A 122 -16.66 -9.89 3.08
N LEU A 123 -16.59 -9.97 4.41
CA LEU A 123 -15.44 -9.50 5.17
C LEU A 123 -14.14 -10.17 4.74
N PHE A 124 -14.16 -11.49 4.52
CA PHE A 124 -12.95 -12.22 4.13
C PHE A 124 -12.38 -11.71 2.80
N GLN A 125 -13.22 -11.57 1.76
CA GLN A 125 -12.80 -11.04 0.45
C GLN A 125 -12.31 -9.59 0.57
N LYS A 126 -12.91 -8.81 1.48
CA LYS A 126 -12.52 -7.40 1.69
C LYS A 126 -11.19 -7.27 2.39
N LEU A 127 -10.89 -8.14 3.36
CA LEU A 127 -9.57 -8.20 3.97
C LEU A 127 -8.51 -8.65 2.98
N GLU A 128 -8.84 -9.61 2.10
CA GLU A 128 -7.96 -10.00 0.99
C GLU A 128 -7.65 -8.82 0.08
N LEU A 129 -8.69 -8.15 -0.44
CA LEU A 129 -8.52 -7.01 -1.32
C LEU A 129 -7.72 -5.90 -0.62
N PHE A 130 -8.02 -5.60 0.64
CA PHE A 130 -7.31 -4.61 1.44
C PHE A 130 -5.80 -4.92 1.53
N ILE A 131 -5.43 -6.12 1.94
CA ILE A 131 -4.03 -6.53 2.08
C ILE A 131 -3.28 -6.55 0.74
N GLU A 132 -3.96 -6.94 -0.34
CA GLU A 132 -3.32 -7.08 -1.66
C GLU A 132 -3.19 -5.77 -2.43
N SER A 133 -4.13 -4.83 -2.22
CA SER A 133 -4.17 -3.54 -2.92
C SER A 133 -3.47 -2.41 -2.17
N VAL A 134 -3.46 -2.45 -0.83
CA VAL A 134 -2.79 -1.46 0.00
C VAL A 134 -1.37 -1.93 0.29
N ALA A 135 -0.38 -1.13 -0.12
CA ALA A 135 1.02 -1.40 0.19
C ALA A 135 1.28 -1.21 1.70
N PRO A 136 2.04 -2.09 2.36
CA PRO A 136 2.40 -1.90 3.76
C PRO A 136 3.29 -0.69 3.94
N SER A 137 3.11 -0.03 5.08
CA SER A 137 4.12 0.87 5.65
C SER A 137 5.02 0.08 6.61
N ILE A 138 6.24 0.56 6.84
CA ILE A 138 7.11 0.06 7.90
C ILE A 138 7.01 1.03 9.08
N ALA A 139 6.73 0.53 10.28
CA ALA A 139 6.86 1.32 11.50
C ALA A 139 8.04 0.79 12.33
N ILE A 140 9.03 1.65 12.54
CA ILE A 140 10.20 1.35 13.35
C ILE A 140 10.06 2.07 14.69
N CYS A 141 9.85 1.33 15.77
CA CYS A 141 9.88 1.90 17.12
C CYS A 141 11.30 1.78 17.67
N ILE A 142 11.92 2.89 18.07
CA ILE A 142 13.34 2.93 18.42
C ILE A 142 13.65 3.85 19.60
N ASP A 143 14.75 3.58 20.31
CA ASP A 143 15.19 4.37 21.46
C ASP A 143 15.85 5.72 21.07
N GLU A 144 16.50 5.76 19.91
CA GLU A 144 17.17 6.94 19.37
C GLU A 144 17.24 6.91 17.83
N VAL A 145 17.48 8.07 17.22
CA VAL A 145 17.63 8.21 15.77
C VAL A 145 18.98 8.84 15.44
N ASN A 146 19.52 8.51 14.27
CA ASN A 146 20.72 9.13 13.71
C ASN A 146 20.58 9.29 12.18
N GLN A 147 21.57 9.96 11.56
CA GLN A 147 21.56 10.20 10.12
C GLN A 147 21.56 8.92 9.29
N ASP A 148 22.28 7.87 9.72
CA ASP A 148 22.31 6.60 8.98
C ASP A 148 20.91 5.98 8.87
N LEU A 149 20.11 6.05 9.93
CA LEU A 149 18.76 5.51 9.95
C LEU A 149 17.82 6.31 9.06
N GLU A 150 17.93 7.65 9.08
CA GLU A 150 17.20 8.55 8.18
C GLU A 150 17.53 8.24 6.71
N ASP A 151 18.82 8.20 6.37
CA ASP A 151 19.31 7.92 5.01
C ASP A 151 18.86 6.53 4.52
N PHE A 152 18.82 5.53 5.42
CA PHE A 152 18.29 4.21 5.09
C PHE A 152 16.79 4.25 4.78
N CYS A 153 15.99 4.92 5.61
CA CYS A 153 14.54 5.01 5.42
C CYS A 153 14.17 5.78 4.14
N ASP A 154 14.92 6.82 3.79
CA ASP A 154 14.75 7.56 2.53
C ASP A 154 15.07 6.72 1.29
N ALA A 155 15.95 5.72 1.44
CA ALA A 155 16.29 4.80 0.36
C ALA A 155 15.25 3.68 0.14
N LEU A 156 14.28 3.52 1.04
CA LEU A 156 13.24 2.49 0.92
C LEU A 156 12.15 2.91 -0.08
N ASP A 157 11.66 1.94 -0.84
CA ASP A 157 10.57 2.11 -1.81
C ASP A 157 9.18 1.86 -1.19
N VAL A 158 9.08 1.95 0.13
CA VAL A 158 7.83 1.85 0.91
C VAL A 158 7.74 2.97 1.93
N PRO A 159 6.53 3.44 2.29
CA PRO A 159 6.37 4.40 3.36
C PRO A 159 6.98 3.85 4.66
N THR A 160 7.78 4.67 5.33
CA THR A 160 8.44 4.29 6.58
C THR A 160 8.24 5.37 7.61
N GLU A 161 7.85 4.96 8.81
CA GLU A 161 7.58 5.83 9.95
C GLU A 161 8.46 5.40 11.12
N ILE A 162 9.23 6.34 11.69
CA ILE A 162 10.07 6.08 12.85
C ILE A 162 9.44 6.70 14.08
N TYR A 163 9.15 5.88 15.09
CA TYR A 163 8.60 6.31 16.37
C TYR A 163 9.65 6.20 17.45
N ARG A 164 10.08 7.35 17.97
CA ARG A 164 11.05 7.37 19.05
C ARG A 164 10.36 7.18 20.39
N VAL A 165 10.93 6.32 21.23
CA VAL A 165 10.46 6.05 22.60
C VAL A 165 11.65 6.16 23.54
N LYS A 166 11.51 6.93 24.62
CA LYS A 166 12.55 7.11 25.63
C LYS A 166 12.10 6.53 26.96
N LYS A 167 13.07 6.00 27.71
CA LYS A 167 12.89 5.49 29.06
C LYS A 167 13.52 6.42 30.08
N PHE A 168 12.81 6.66 31.16
CA PHE A 168 13.26 7.45 32.31
C PHE A 168 13.07 6.68 33.61
N LEU A 169 13.89 6.98 34.60
CA LEU A 169 13.68 6.57 35.98
C LEU A 169 13.10 7.76 36.75
N VAL A 170 11.84 7.62 37.16
CA VAL A 170 11.10 8.60 37.97
C VAL A 170 10.95 8.03 39.37
N ASN A 171 11.69 8.60 40.33
CA ASN A 171 11.73 8.10 41.72
C ASN A 171 12.09 6.59 41.84
N GLY A 172 12.88 6.07 40.91
CA GLY A 172 13.30 4.66 40.87
C GLY A 172 12.36 3.72 40.09
N SER A 173 11.22 4.21 39.61
CA SER A 173 10.31 3.47 38.72
C SER A 173 10.59 3.82 37.26
N ALA A 174 10.52 2.82 36.38
CA ALA A 174 10.64 3.05 34.95
C ALA A 174 9.35 3.69 34.41
N GLU A 175 9.52 4.79 33.68
CA GLU A 175 8.46 5.43 32.89
C GLU A 175 8.96 5.58 31.46
N TYR A 176 8.04 5.48 30.49
CA TYR A 176 8.34 5.56 29.07
C TYR A 176 7.52 6.66 28.42
N TYR A 177 8.10 7.31 27.42
CA TYR A 177 7.47 8.42 26.74
C TYR A 177 7.98 8.55 25.30
N SER A 178 7.10 8.89 24.37
CA SER A 178 7.51 9.32 23.04
C SER A 178 7.79 10.84 23.05
N PRO A 179 9.06 11.28 22.95
CA PRO A 179 9.42 12.70 22.95
C PRO A 179 8.74 13.51 21.83
N ASP A 180 8.37 12.82 20.77
CA ASP A 180 7.78 13.40 19.56
C ASP A 180 6.25 13.40 19.61
N LYS A 181 5.68 13.34 20.83
CA LYS A 181 4.23 13.34 21.08
C LYS A 181 3.49 12.22 20.34
N ASN A 182 4.15 11.07 20.22
CA ASN A 182 3.65 9.89 19.52
C ASN A 182 3.48 10.07 18.01
N ALA A 183 4.00 11.16 17.43
CA ALA A 183 4.14 11.32 15.99
C ALA A 183 5.47 10.70 15.52
N PRO A 184 5.55 10.27 14.25
CA PRO A 184 6.81 9.81 13.70
C PRO A 184 7.83 10.96 13.65
N VAL A 185 9.05 10.70 14.10
CA VAL A 185 10.18 11.65 14.00
C VAL A 185 10.73 11.70 12.56
N VAL A 186 10.57 10.61 11.81
CA VAL A 186 10.88 10.49 10.39
C VAL A 186 9.69 9.83 9.71
N ALA A 187 9.20 10.42 8.62
CA ALA A 187 8.11 9.85 7.82
C ALA A 187 8.46 9.99 6.34
N THR A 188 8.62 8.87 5.65
CA THR A 188 8.88 8.83 4.21
C THR A 188 7.63 8.44 3.45
N THR A 189 7.39 9.07 2.30
CA THR A 189 6.31 8.70 1.38
C THR A 189 6.90 8.51 -0.01
N PRO A 190 7.00 7.26 -0.51
CA PRO A 190 7.42 7.01 -1.88
C PRO A 190 6.41 7.64 -2.84
N GLU A 191 6.89 8.27 -3.91
CA GLU A 191 6.10 9.04 -4.88
C GLU A 191 4.96 8.24 -5.59
N GLU A 192 4.85 6.92 -5.41
CA GLU A 192 3.91 6.03 -6.13
C GLU A 192 2.91 5.27 -5.23
N SER A 193 2.83 5.56 -3.93
CA SER A 193 2.28 4.63 -2.90
C SER A 193 0.83 4.83 -2.45
N SER A 194 -0.05 5.51 -3.20
CA SER A 194 -1.48 5.60 -2.83
C SER A 194 -2.28 4.35 -3.29
N GLY A 195 -2.09 3.21 -2.62
CA GLY A 195 -2.79 1.95 -2.91
C GLY A 195 -4.31 1.96 -2.63
N THR A 196 -4.81 3.00 -1.96
CA THR A 196 -6.24 3.15 -1.62
C THR A 196 -7.12 3.27 -2.86
N GLY A 197 -6.71 4.02 -3.89
CA GLY A 197 -7.52 4.22 -5.10
C GLY A 197 -7.84 2.93 -5.87
N VAL A 198 -6.95 1.92 -5.80
CA VAL A 198 -7.22 0.61 -6.41
C VAL A 198 -8.28 -0.15 -5.64
N PHE A 199 -8.19 -0.16 -4.31
CA PHE A 199 -9.21 -0.73 -3.44
C PHE A 199 -10.58 -0.11 -3.73
N ASP A 200 -10.64 1.23 -3.70
CA ASP A 200 -11.87 1.98 -3.93
C ASP A 200 -12.51 1.73 -5.30
N ALA A 201 -11.70 1.70 -6.36
CA ALA A 201 -12.25 1.47 -7.70
C ALA A 201 -12.83 0.06 -7.84
N VAL A 202 -12.12 -0.96 -7.37
CA VAL A 202 -12.62 -2.35 -7.41
C VAL A 202 -13.91 -2.48 -6.61
N GLU A 203 -13.99 -1.82 -5.45
CA GLU A 203 -15.19 -1.79 -4.61
C GLU A 203 -16.40 -1.12 -5.28
N GLN A 204 -16.19 0.06 -5.86
CA GLN A 204 -17.25 0.77 -6.57
C GLN A 204 -17.73 0.01 -7.82
N LEU A 205 -16.87 -0.83 -8.41
CA LEU A 205 -17.21 -1.72 -9.50
C LEU A 205 -17.93 -3.01 -9.05
N GLY A 206 -18.32 -3.12 -7.78
CA GLY A 206 -19.04 -4.26 -7.21
C GLY A 206 -18.18 -5.17 -6.33
N GLY A 207 -16.88 -4.88 -6.22
CA GLY A 207 -15.87 -5.71 -5.57
C GLY A 207 -15.37 -6.84 -6.47
N GLY A 208 -14.29 -7.47 -6.05
CA GLY A 208 -13.65 -8.55 -6.80
C GLY A 208 -12.42 -9.12 -6.12
N GLU A 209 -11.84 -10.14 -6.75
CA GLU A 209 -10.63 -10.83 -6.28
C GLU A 209 -9.46 -10.56 -7.23
N MET A 210 -8.25 -10.39 -6.69
CA MET A 210 -7.07 -10.22 -7.55
C MET A 210 -6.68 -11.55 -8.18
N ILE A 211 -6.76 -11.62 -9.51
CA ILE A 211 -6.38 -12.83 -10.26
C ILE A 211 -4.95 -12.76 -10.81
N SER A 212 -4.38 -11.55 -10.93
CA SER A 212 -2.99 -11.38 -11.38
C SER A 212 -2.35 -10.12 -10.80
N ARG A 213 -1.53 -10.27 -9.77
CA ARG A 213 -0.76 -9.17 -9.18
C ARG A 213 0.21 -8.51 -10.18
N LYS A 214 0.91 -9.32 -10.99
CA LYS A 214 1.86 -8.81 -11.99
C LYS A 214 1.18 -7.93 -13.03
N LEU A 215 -0.06 -8.28 -13.42
CA LEU A 215 -0.82 -7.52 -14.41
C LEU A 215 -1.74 -6.47 -13.78
N LYS A 216 -1.92 -6.51 -12.45
CA LYS A 216 -2.95 -5.76 -11.72
C LYS A 216 -4.36 -6.04 -12.26
N CYS A 217 -4.67 -7.33 -12.46
CA CYS A 217 -5.99 -7.76 -12.93
C CYS A 217 -6.83 -8.32 -11.79
N TYR A 218 -8.11 -7.99 -11.79
CA TYR A 218 -9.11 -8.37 -10.80
C TYR A 218 -10.30 -9.01 -11.52
N ALA A 219 -10.83 -10.11 -10.97
CA ALA A 219 -12.11 -10.67 -11.38
C ALA A 219 -13.20 -10.05 -10.50
N LEU A 220 -14.09 -9.28 -11.12
CA LEU A 220 -15.23 -8.65 -10.47
C LEU A 220 -16.37 -9.66 -10.25
N GLU A 221 -17.28 -9.34 -9.35
CA GLU A 221 -18.42 -10.22 -9.02
C GLU A 221 -19.42 -10.39 -10.17
N ASP A 222 -19.49 -9.43 -11.10
CA ASP A 222 -20.30 -9.53 -12.32
C ASP A 222 -19.67 -10.45 -13.39
N GLY A 223 -18.50 -11.05 -13.09
CA GLY A 223 -17.76 -11.94 -13.97
C GLY A 223 -16.81 -11.24 -14.93
N ARG A 224 -16.76 -9.89 -14.94
CA ARG A 224 -15.76 -9.15 -15.73
C ARG A 224 -14.38 -9.29 -15.11
N VAL A 225 -13.36 -9.30 -15.96
CA VAL A 225 -11.98 -9.12 -15.52
C VAL A 225 -11.54 -7.71 -15.87
N VAL A 226 -11.06 -6.95 -14.90
CA VAL A 226 -10.58 -5.58 -15.13
C VAL A 226 -9.09 -5.48 -14.86
N LYS A 227 -8.39 -4.64 -15.62
CA LYS A 227 -6.99 -4.28 -15.36
C LYS A 227 -6.92 -2.88 -14.80
N VAL A 228 -6.37 -2.73 -13.61
CA VAL A 228 -6.27 -1.43 -12.93
C VAL A 228 -4.89 -0.81 -13.15
N GLN A 229 -4.87 0.46 -13.56
CA GLN A 229 -3.67 1.28 -13.69
C GLN A 229 -3.83 2.57 -12.91
N GLN A 230 -2.75 3.05 -12.30
CA GLN A 230 -2.75 4.27 -11.50
C GLN A 230 -1.72 5.26 -12.03
N SER A 231 -2.02 6.54 -11.91
CA SER A 231 -1.13 7.65 -12.28
C SER A 231 -1.42 8.86 -11.41
N LYS A 232 -0.48 9.80 -11.37
CA LYS A 232 -0.64 11.12 -10.74
C LYS A 232 -0.98 12.17 -11.79
N LEU A 233 -1.60 13.27 -11.35
CA LEU A 233 -1.87 14.40 -12.23
C LEU A 233 -0.54 15.07 -12.66
N HIS A 234 -0.29 15.13 -13.96
CA HIS A 234 0.82 15.90 -14.51
C HIS A 234 0.39 17.35 -14.70
N GLU A 235 0.55 18.17 -13.65
CA GLU A 235 0.04 19.55 -13.56
C GLU A 235 0.38 20.42 -14.78
N ARG A 236 1.59 20.31 -15.34
CA ARG A 236 1.99 21.12 -16.51
C ARG A 236 1.16 20.87 -17.75
N GLN A 237 0.71 19.63 -17.92
CA GLN A 237 -0.04 19.18 -19.10
C GLN A 237 -1.54 19.02 -18.81
N GLN A 238 -1.94 19.09 -17.52
CA GLN A 238 -3.31 18.86 -17.07
C GLN A 238 -3.85 17.52 -17.58
N VAL A 239 -3.07 16.45 -17.40
CA VAL A 239 -3.43 15.08 -17.78
C VAL A 239 -2.92 14.07 -16.76
N TYR A 240 -3.63 12.96 -16.62
CA TYR A 240 -3.12 11.72 -16.05
C TYR A 240 -2.45 10.91 -17.15
N TRP A 241 -1.25 10.36 -16.89
CA TRP A 241 -0.49 9.61 -17.88
C TRP A 241 -0.30 8.16 -17.50
N TYR A 242 -0.66 7.24 -18.39
CA TYR A 242 -0.48 5.81 -18.20
C TYR A 242 0.33 5.21 -19.36
N GLY A 243 1.24 4.31 -19.03
CA GLY A 243 2.02 3.54 -20.00
C GLY A 243 1.48 2.12 -20.14
N ILE A 244 0.99 1.76 -21.32
CA ILE A 244 0.59 0.39 -21.66
C ILE A 244 1.67 -0.25 -22.52
N SER A 245 2.43 -1.20 -22.00
CA SER A 245 3.37 -1.96 -22.84
C SER A 245 2.63 -3.03 -23.65
N PRO A 246 3.06 -3.34 -24.89
CA PRO A 246 2.42 -4.37 -25.71
C PRO A 246 2.34 -5.74 -25.01
N ALA A 247 3.40 -6.12 -24.29
CA ALA A 247 3.44 -7.38 -23.55
C ALA A 247 2.39 -7.42 -22.41
N SER A 248 2.25 -6.32 -21.66
CA SER A 248 1.24 -6.24 -20.59
C SER A 248 -0.18 -6.24 -21.15
N TYR A 249 -0.38 -5.58 -22.30
CA TYR A 249 -1.65 -5.53 -23.00
C TYR A 249 -2.10 -6.91 -23.48
N VAL A 250 -1.24 -7.63 -24.19
CA VAL A 250 -1.51 -8.99 -24.67
C VAL A 250 -1.75 -9.95 -23.51
N ALA A 251 -0.95 -9.85 -22.43
CA ALA A 251 -1.13 -10.68 -21.26
C ALA A 251 -2.47 -10.43 -20.55
N ALA A 252 -2.92 -9.17 -20.47
CA ALA A 252 -4.22 -8.82 -19.92
C ALA A 252 -5.37 -9.43 -20.74
N LYS A 253 -5.31 -9.32 -22.07
CA LYS A 253 -6.27 -10.00 -22.96
C LYS A 253 -6.28 -11.51 -22.76
N GLY A 254 -5.10 -12.11 -22.58
CA GLY A 254 -4.94 -13.55 -22.36
C GLY A 254 -5.64 -14.07 -21.09
N VAL A 255 -5.84 -13.22 -20.08
CA VAL A 255 -6.60 -13.57 -18.86
C VAL A 255 -8.08 -13.16 -18.92
N GLY A 256 -8.58 -12.76 -20.09
CA GLY A 256 -9.99 -12.42 -20.29
C GLY A 256 -10.36 -10.99 -19.85
N CYS A 257 -9.40 -10.07 -19.77
CA CYS A 257 -9.65 -8.67 -19.42
C CYS A 257 -10.72 -8.04 -20.35
N ALA A 258 -11.80 -7.53 -19.76
CA ALA A 258 -12.91 -6.85 -20.42
C ALA A 258 -12.73 -5.33 -20.44
N ASP A 259 -12.16 -4.75 -19.37
CA ASP A 259 -12.02 -3.30 -19.22
C ASP A 259 -10.66 -2.90 -18.59
N PHE A 260 -10.23 -1.67 -18.88
CA PHE A 260 -9.10 -1.02 -18.22
C PHE A 260 -9.63 0.08 -17.30
N VAL A 261 -9.29 -0.03 -16.03
CA VAL A 261 -9.67 0.93 -14.99
C VAL A 261 -8.49 1.86 -14.73
N PHE A 262 -8.66 3.15 -14.99
CA PHE A 262 -7.63 4.16 -14.81
C PHE A 262 -7.92 5.01 -13.58
N ILE A 263 -7.12 4.83 -12.53
CA ILE A 263 -7.19 5.62 -11.28
C ILE A 263 -6.60 7.00 -11.53
N MET A 264 -7.39 8.04 -11.28
CA MET A 264 -7.08 9.46 -11.53
C MET A 264 -6.86 10.21 -10.20
N GLY A 265 -5.99 9.68 -9.33
CA GLY A 265 -5.69 10.30 -8.03
C GLY A 265 -6.94 10.54 -7.18
N ASP A 266 -7.09 11.76 -6.68
CA ASP A 266 -8.23 12.17 -5.85
C ASP A 266 -9.51 12.46 -6.65
N ASP A 267 -9.45 12.51 -7.99
CA ASP A 267 -10.61 12.81 -8.82
C ASP A 267 -11.58 11.62 -8.92
N GLY A 268 -11.06 10.39 -8.92
CA GLY A 268 -11.85 9.19 -9.16
C GLY A 268 -11.14 8.16 -10.05
N PHE A 269 -11.92 7.44 -10.84
CA PHE A 269 -11.41 6.52 -11.86
C PHE A 269 -12.29 6.50 -13.11
N VAL A 270 -11.75 5.95 -14.20
CA VAL A 270 -12.51 5.70 -15.45
C VAL A 270 -12.45 4.22 -15.79
N ASP A 271 -13.61 3.59 -15.99
CA ASP A 271 -13.75 2.18 -16.41
C ASP A 271 -13.92 2.09 -17.94
N VAL A 272 -12.82 1.90 -18.67
CA VAL A 272 -12.79 1.98 -20.14
C VAL A 272 -12.86 0.58 -20.76
N PRO A 273 -13.87 0.29 -21.60
CA PRO A 273 -13.96 -1.00 -22.28
C PRO A 273 -12.75 -1.30 -23.15
N LEU A 274 -12.31 -2.56 -23.15
CA LEU A 274 -11.16 -3.01 -23.93
C LEU A 274 -11.31 -2.67 -25.42
N ALA A 275 -12.53 -2.69 -25.97
CA ALA A 275 -12.81 -2.29 -27.35
C ALA A 275 -12.56 -0.79 -27.63
N VAL A 276 -12.71 0.06 -26.61
CA VAL A 276 -12.33 1.49 -26.69
C VAL A 276 -10.81 1.62 -26.61
N VAL A 277 -10.17 0.90 -25.68
CA VAL A 277 -8.70 0.87 -25.56
C VAL A 277 -8.05 0.37 -26.86
N ASP A 278 -8.59 -0.69 -27.48
CA ASP A 278 -8.12 -1.26 -28.74
C ASP A 278 -8.05 -0.21 -29.85
N ARG A 279 -9.13 0.56 -30.03
CA ARG A 279 -9.19 1.64 -31.02
C ARG A 279 -8.25 2.78 -30.66
N TYR A 280 -8.12 3.11 -29.38
CA TYR A 280 -7.26 4.19 -28.92
C TYR A 280 -5.77 3.88 -29.19
N ILE A 281 -5.30 2.68 -28.82
CA ILE A 281 -3.87 2.34 -28.94
C ILE A 281 -3.34 2.29 -30.37
N GLU A 282 -4.23 2.13 -31.37
CA GLU A 282 -3.89 2.21 -32.80
C GLU A 282 -3.38 3.60 -33.21
N THR A 283 -3.81 4.65 -32.50
CA THR A 283 -3.47 6.05 -32.79
C THR A 283 -2.74 6.75 -31.65
N ALA A 284 -2.53 6.05 -30.54
CA ALA A 284 -1.84 6.57 -29.37
C ALA A 284 -0.39 6.94 -29.70
N TYR A 285 0.13 7.92 -28.97
CA TYR A 285 1.57 8.18 -28.98
C TYR A 285 2.32 6.95 -28.45
N VAL A 286 3.43 6.60 -29.11
CA VAL A 286 4.27 5.48 -28.71
C VAL A 286 5.69 5.93 -28.42
N THR A 287 6.27 5.35 -27.37
CA THR A 287 7.73 5.35 -27.19
C THR A 287 8.28 4.01 -27.66
N ASN A 288 9.45 4.02 -28.30
CA ASN A 288 10.08 2.84 -28.86
C ASN A 288 11.37 2.49 -28.10
N ASN A 289 11.71 1.21 -28.12
CA ASN A 289 13.03 0.71 -27.73
C ASN A 289 14.08 1.08 -28.79
N ALA A 290 15.36 0.85 -28.48
CA ALA A 290 16.46 1.10 -29.41
C ALA A 290 16.38 0.26 -30.70
N ASP A 291 15.70 -0.89 -30.65
CA ASP A 291 15.45 -1.77 -31.78
C ASP A 291 14.22 -1.35 -32.63
N GLY A 292 13.56 -0.26 -32.26
CA GLY A 292 12.36 0.27 -32.93
C GLY A 292 11.05 -0.41 -32.51
N ALA A 293 11.08 -1.43 -31.65
CA ALA A 293 9.86 -2.04 -31.12
C ALA A 293 9.13 -1.09 -30.15
N VAL A 294 7.80 -1.12 -30.16
CA VAL A 294 6.99 -0.31 -29.24
C VAL A 294 7.27 -0.73 -27.80
N ARG A 295 7.68 0.25 -26.98
CA ARG A 295 7.91 0.11 -25.55
C ARG A 295 6.63 0.38 -24.77
N HIS A 296 5.99 1.52 -25.02
CA HIS A 296 4.72 1.91 -24.39
C HIS A 296 3.80 2.63 -25.38
N HIS A 297 2.52 2.29 -25.34
CA HIS A 297 1.44 3.17 -25.78
C HIS A 297 1.11 4.12 -24.62
N HIS A 298 1.08 5.42 -24.92
CA HIS A 298 0.80 6.45 -23.93
C HIS A 298 -0.70 6.73 -23.93
N VAL A 299 -1.33 6.55 -22.78
CA VAL A 299 -2.72 6.95 -22.53
C VAL A 299 -2.69 8.22 -21.72
N HIS A 300 -3.28 9.29 -22.25
CA HIS A 300 -3.44 10.56 -21.56
C HIS A 300 -4.91 10.81 -21.29
N ILE A 301 -5.28 11.03 -20.03
CA ILE A 301 -6.68 11.29 -19.63
C ILE A 301 -6.77 12.70 -19.05
N SER A 302 -7.66 13.54 -19.58
CA SER A 302 -7.92 14.86 -18.98
C SER A 302 -8.68 14.75 -17.65
N PRO A 303 -8.40 15.60 -16.66
CA PRO A 303 -9.19 15.66 -15.44
C PRO A 303 -10.63 16.11 -15.72
N PRO A 304 -11.57 15.84 -14.79
CA PRO A 304 -12.93 16.37 -14.87
C PRO A 304 -12.94 17.91 -14.95
N PRO A 305 -14.01 18.53 -15.51
CA PRO A 305 -15.31 17.92 -15.85
C PRO A 305 -15.38 17.26 -17.25
N GLY A 306 -14.39 17.45 -18.12
CA GLY A 306 -14.36 16.87 -19.47
C GLY A 306 -13.35 15.74 -19.57
N VAL A 307 -13.74 14.53 -19.18
CA VAL A 307 -12.83 13.38 -19.09
C VAL A 307 -12.69 12.73 -20.47
N THR A 308 -11.52 12.86 -21.07
CA THR A 308 -11.26 12.42 -22.45
C THR A 308 -9.92 11.69 -22.54
N LEU A 309 -9.88 10.63 -23.34
CA LEU A 309 -8.63 10.03 -23.80
C LEU A 309 -8.08 10.93 -24.92
N LYS A 310 -6.93 11.57 -24.67
CA LYS A 310 -6.35 12.54 -25.61
C LYS A 310 -5.80 11.85 -26.85
N GLY A 311 -6.29 12.27 -28.01
CA GLY A 311 -5.76 11.84 -29.30
C GLY A 311 -4.35 12.38 -29.52
N TYR A 312 -3.54 11.67 -30.31
CA TYR A 312 -2.21 12.13 -30.70
C TYR A 312 -2.14 12.46 -32.20
N GLY A 313 -1.43 13.52 -32.55
CA GLY A 313 -1.34 14.01 -33.93
C GLY A 313 -2.68 14.51 -34.44
N ASN A 314 -3.25 13.81 -35.44
CA ASN A 314 -4.55 14.15 -36.05
C ASN A 314 -5.71 13.28 -35.51
N ALA A 315 -5.45 12.39 -34.56
CA ALA A 315 -6.50 11.58 -33.95
C ALA A 315 -7.40 12.45 -33.08
N ALA A 316 -8.72 12.20 -33.13
CA ALA A 316 -9.67 12.88 -32.27
C ALA A 316 -9.58 12.36 -30.83
N ASP A 317 -9.90 13.23 -29.88
CA ASP A 317 -10.12 12.83 -28.48
C ASP A 317 -11.31 11.87 -28.40
N VAL A 318 -11.22 10.89 -27.50
CA VAL A 318 -12.33 9.98 -27.19
C VAL A 318 -12.95 10.44 -25.87
N ASP A 319 -14.21 10.85 -25.91
CA ASP A 319 -14.97 11.19 -24.71
C ASP A 319 -15.27 9.92 -23.91
N VAL A 320 -14.87 9.93 -22.65
CA VAL A 320 -15.08 8.83 -21.69
C VAL A 320 -15.72 9.35 -20.41
N SER A 321 -16.37 10.52 -20.47
CA SER A 321 -17.02 11.13 -19.30
C SER A 321 -18.14 10.26 -18.73
N ASP A 322 -18.85 9.50 -19.58
CA ASP A 322 -19.90 8.56 -19.14
C ASP A 322 -19.34 7.33 -18.38
N ALA A 323 -18.03 7.08 -18.48
CA ALA A 323 -17.33 5.99 -17.82
C ALA A 323 -16.54 6.43 -16.58
N PHE A 324 -16.63 7.73 -16.24
CA PHE A 324 -15.95 8.31 -15.08
C PHE A 324 -16.80 8.20 -13.82
N SER A 325 -16.17 7.78 -12.73
CA SER A 325 -16.76 7.67 -11.39
C SER A 325 -15.90 8.44 -10.40
N THR A 326 -16.53 9.30 -9.59
CA THR A 326 -15.88 9.97 -8.46
C THR A 326 -15.77 9.03 -7.26
N TRP A 327 -14.83 9.29 -6.35
CA TRP A 327 -14.80 8.58 -5.07
C TRP A 327 -16.10 8.79 -4.27
N ASN A 328 -16.52 7.76 -3.54
CA ASN A 328 -17.67 7.79 -2.63
C ASN A 328 -17.25 8.32 -1.25
#